data_AF-A0AAE1KQD2-F1
#
_entry.id   AF-A0AAE1KQD2-F1
#
_cell.length_a   1.000
_cell.length_b   1.000
_cell.length_c   1.000
_cell.angle_alpha   90.00
_cell.angle_beta   90.00
_cell.angle_gamma   90.00
#
_symmetry.space_group_name_H-M   'P 1'
#
loop_
_entity.id
_entity.type
_entity.pdbx_description
1 polymer ?
#
loop_
_entity_poly.entity_id
_entity_poly.type
_entity_poly.pdbx_seq_one_letter_code
_entity_poly.pdbx_strand_id
1 'polypeptide(L)'
;MLVSDIHAVRDDRHSCTAVGTLIHVFYQAAGAWIFSLGHAAFTAITSGVIGGRLKPYMAISWGMPLISMGVHLRLLHMFFVFISSLCGIVVLCNMATPALRKDNLIEDYGSFCRGAAFLILFFDLTWIFALLCYIRLDFNEPDFYPIFQVLNSCTGIILFLFIGLGSRRFRMVIAGQTKLRREMLKNYAFGKPRKTQDKEPLSSPHDQNSPPERPRSTPLDHRHPSQGMTRRPLSAN
;
A
#
# COMPACT_ATOMS: atom_id res chain seq x y z
N MET A 1 -20.28 7.83 19.50
CA MET A 1 -21.49 8.65 19.35
C MET A 1 -21.78 9.49 20.60
N LEU A 2 -20.75 10.07 21.23
CA LEU A 2 -20.94 10.84 22.48
C LEU A 2 -21.59 12.22 22.26
N VAL A 3 -21.47 12.80 21.06
CA VAL A 3 -21.98 14.15 20.76
C VAL A 3 -23.51 14.17 20.61
N SER A 4 -24.11 13.10 20.10
CA SER A 4 -25.57 12.97 19.96
C SER A 4 -26.28 12.70 21.28
N ASP A 5 -25.56 12.25 22.31
CA ASP A 5 -26.11 11.95 23.64
C ASP A 5 -26.15 13.17 24.56
N ILE A 6 -25.63 14.33 24.12
CA ILE A 6 -25.70 15.58 24.87
C ILE A 6 -27.15 16.07 24.88
N HIS A 7 -27.73 16.26 26.06
CA HIS A 7 -29.12 16.70 26.24
C HIS A 7 -29.51 17.91 25.37
N ALA A 8 -28.64 18.91 25.29
CA ALA A 8 -28.86 20.10 24.46
C ALA A 8 -29.02 19.79 22.96
N VAL A 9 -28.40 18.72 22.45
CA VAL A 9 -28.48 18.30 21.04
C VAL A 9 -29.66 17.37 20.82
N ARG A 10 -30.00 16.56 21.83
CA ARG A 10 -31.07 15.55 21.75
C ARG A 10 -32.46 16.17 21.80
N ASP A 11 -32.64 17.22 22.59
CA ASP A 11 -33.94 17.81 22.86
C ASP A 11 -34.42 18.72 21.69
N ASP A 12 -33.50 19.25 20.89
CA ASP A 12 -33.83 19.98 19.66
C ASP A 12 -33.77 19.06 18.42
N ARG A 13 -34.92 18.90 17.76
CA ARG A 13 -35.09 18.08 16.55
C ARG A 13 -34.16 18.52 15.41
N HIS A 14 -33.96 19.83 15.24
CA HIS A 14 -33.13 20.34 14.15
C HIS A 14 -31.65 20.05 14.40
N SER A 15 -31.17 20.33 15.61
CA SER A 15 -29.81 20.00 16.05
C SER A 15 -29.52 18.50 15.97
N CYS A 16 -30.45 17.66 16.46
CA CYS A 16 -30.32 16.20 16.40
C CYS A 16 -30.20 15.71 14.94
N THR A 17 -31.08 16.18 14.06
CA THR A 17 -31.08 15.79 12.64
C THR A 17 -29.80 16.26 11.93
N ALA A 18 -29.37 17.49 12.19
CA ALA A 18 -28.15 18.04 11.60
C ALA A 18 -26.90 17.25 12.03
N VAL A 19 -26.74 16.98 13.32
CA VAL A 19 -25.61 16.20 13.86
C VAL A 19 -25.63 14.76 13.34
N GLY A 20 -26.80 14.11 13.33
CA GLY A 20 -26.95 12.76 12.79
C GLY A 20 -26.57 12.67 11.30
N THR A 21 -27.04 13.64 10.50
CA THR A 21 -26.71 13.73 9.08
C THR A 21 -25.21 13.96 8.88
N LEU A 22 -24.62 14.87 9.64
CA LEU A 22 -23.19 15.19 9.55
C LEU A 22 -22.31 13.98 9.87
N ILE A 23 -22.61 13.27 10.97
CA ILE A 23 -21.92 12.04 11.34
C ILE A 23 -21.99 11.03 10.20
N HIS A 24 -23.17 10.84 9.62
CA HIS A 24 -23.36 9.85 8.57
C HIS A 24 -22.65 10.26 7.25
N VAL A 25 -22.54 11.55 6.90
CA VAL A 25 -21.71 12.01 5.76
C VAL A 25 -20.24 11.62 5.98
N PHE A 26 -19.68 11.96 7.14
CA PHE A 26 -18.28 11.67 7.43
C PHE A 26 -17.99 10.17 7.46
N TYR A 27 -18.95 9.39 7.97
CA TYR A 27 -18.81 7.95 8.05
C TYR A 27 -18.80 7.30 6.66
N GLN A 28 -19.66 7.77 5.75
CA GLN A 28 -19.65 7.35 4.35
C GLN A 28 -18.40 7.84 3.61
N ALA A 29 -17.93 9.07 3.89
CA ALA A 29 -16.70 9.60 3.30
C ALA A 29 -15.48 8.76 3.71
N ALA A 30 -15.40 8.34 4.97
CA ALA A 30 -14.35 7.44 5.45
C ALA A 30 -14.36 6.10 4.68
N GLY A 31 -15.54 5.50 4.47
CA GLY A 31 -15.67 4.30 3.65
C GLY A 31 -15.24 4.50 2.20
N ALA A 32 -15.64 5.61 1.59
CA ALA A 32 -15.24 5.95 0.22
C ALA A 32 -13.72 6.20 0.06
N TRP A 33 -13.09 6.76 1.10
CA TRP A 33 -11.64 6.91 1.19
C TRP A 33 -10.92 5.57 1.31
N ILE A 34 -11.44 4.64 2.12
CA ILE A 34 -10.89 3.29 2.27
C ILE A 34 -11.02 2.49 0.97
N PHE A 35 -12.15 2.60 0.27
CA PHE A 35 -12.32 2.03 -1.07
C PHE A 35 -11.31 2.60 -2.07
N SER A 36 -11.17 3.92 -2.13
CA SER A 36 -10.22 4.59 -3.02
C SER A 36 -8.79 4.17 -2.75
N LEU A 37 -8.44 4.00 -1.47
CA LEU A 37 -7.15 3.47 -1.02
C LEU A 37 -6.94 2.02 -1.51
N GLY A 38 -7.97 1.18 -1.38
CA GLY A 38 -7.94 -0.21 -1.87
C GLY A 38 -7.77 -0.31 -3.38
N HIS A 39 -8.52 0.49 -4.14
CA HIS A 39 -8.39 0.55 -5.59
C HIS A 39 -7.00 1.06 -6.02
N ALA A 40 -6.45 2.06 -5.32
CA ALA A 40 -5.09 2.54 -5.58
C ALA A 40 -4.02 1.47 -5.27
N ALA A 41 -4.17 0.73 -4.16
CA ALA A 41 -3.28 -0.38 -3.83
C ALA A 41 -3.38 -1.52 -4.84
N PHE A 42 -4.61 -1.87 -5.25
CA PHE A 42 -4.89 -2.88 -6.27
C PHE A 42 -4.24 -2.53 -7.61
N THR A 43 -4.45 -1.32 -8.11
CA THR A 43 -3.87 -0.87 -9.40
C THR A 43 -2.35 -0.77 -9.35
N ALA A 44 -1.79 -0.38 -8.20
CA ALA A 44 -0.34 -0.38 -8.00
C ALA A 44 0.23 -1.81 -8.10
N ILE A 45 -0.38 -2.80 -7.44
CA ILE A 45 0.12 -4.18 -7.42
C ILE A 45 -0.12 -4.91 -8.75
N THR A 46 -1.30 -4.76 -9.36
CA THR A 46 -1.68 -5.51 -10.56
C THR A 46 -1.18 -4.89 -11.86
N SER A 47 -1.20 -3.56 -11.95
CA SER A 47 -0.87 -2.84 -13.19
C SER A 47 0.50 -2.15 -13.13
N GLY A 48 1.15 -2.12 -11.96
CA GLY A 48 2.40 -1.39 -11.76
C GLY A 48 2.25 0.13 -11.86
N VAL A 49 1.02 0.65 -11.93
CA VAL A 49 0.73 2.08 -12.12
C VAL A 49 0.70 2.76 -10.77
N ILE A 50 1.68 3.64 -10.54
CA ILE A 50 1.84 4.36 -9.28
C ILE A 50 1.54 5.85 -9.51
N GLY A 51 0.44 6.31 -8.95
CA GLY A 51 0.12 7.74 -8.86
C GLY A 51 -0.51 8.36 -10.11
N GLY A 52 -0.89 9.65 -10.00
CA GLY A 52 -1.37 10.49 -11.10
C GLY A 52 -2.87 10.82 -11.12
N ARG A 53 -3.69 10.24 -10.23
CA ARG A 53 -5.15 10.41 -10.25
C ARG A 53 -5.77 10.82 -8.91
N LEU A 54 -5.13 11.69 -8.13
CA LEU A 54 -5.68 12.14 -6.83
C LEU A 54 -7.02 12.90 -6.98
N LYS A 55 -7.15 13.74 -8.02
CA LYS A 55 -8.35 14.55 -8.28
C LYS A 55 -9.65 13.71 -8.37
N PRO A 56 -9.72 12.64 -9.19
CA PRO A 56 -10.92 11.81 -9.24
C PRO A 56 -11.18 11.07 -7.92
N TYR A 57 -10.15 10.61 -7.19
CA TYR A 57 -10.35 10.01 -5.87
C TYR A 57 -10.95 11.01 -4.87
N MET A 58 -10.49 12.25 -4.85
CA MET A 58 -11.07 13.31 -4.02
C MET A 58 -12.54 13.56 -4.37
N ALA A 59 -12.87 13.65 -5.67
CA ALA A 59 -14.24 13.86 -6.13
C ALA A 59 -15.15 12.69 -5.75
N ILE A 60 -14.70 11.44 -5.90
CA ILE A 60 -15.47 10.24 -5.55
C ILE A 60 -15.66 10.15 -4.04
N SER A 61 -14.59 10.33 -3.26
CA SER A 61 -14.62 10.16 -1.79
C SER A 61 -15.51 11.16 -1.08
N TRP A 62 -15.63 12.39 -1.59
CA TRP A 62 -16.50 13.43 -1.01
C TRP A 62 -17.85 13.56 -1.71
N GLY A 63 -17.91 13.31 -3.03
CA GLY A 63 -19.13 13.42 -3.82
C GLY A 63 -20.11 12.27 -3.57
N MET A 64 -19.62 11.04 -3.44
CA MET A 64 -20.48 9.86 -3.22
C MET A 64 -21.27 9.95 -1.91
N PRO A 65 -20.67 10.31 -0.75
CA PRO A 65 -21.41 10.49 0.51
C PRO A 65 -22.56 11.50 0.43
N LEU A 66 -22.37 12.60 -0.31
CA LEU A 66 -23.38 13.65 -0.47
C LEU A 66 -24.55 13.18 -1.34
N ILE A 67 -24.28 12.41 -2.41
CA ILE A 67 -25.31 11.84 -3.28
C ILE A 67 -26.09 10.74 -2.55
N SER A 68 -25.38 9.88 -1.81
CA SER A 68 -25.95 8.78 -1.02
C SER A 68 -26.84 9.28 0.13
N MET A 69 -26.62 10.50 0.62
CA MET A 69 -27.54 11.14 1.56
C MET A 69 -28.88 11.54 0.94
N GLY A 70 -28.88 11.97 -0.33
CA GLY A 70 -30.08 12.44 -1.02
C GLY A 70 -30.98 11.31 -1.52
N VAL A 71 -30.42 10.14 -1.80
CA VAL A 71 -31.14 8.99 -2.37
C VAL A 71 -30.74 7.76 -1.57
N HIS A 72 -31.71 6.99 -1.06
CA HIS A 72 -31.49 5.77 -0.25
C HIS A 72 -30.82 4.63 -1.04
N LEU A 73 -29.62 4.86 -1.57
CA LEU A 73 -28.79 3.96 -2.36
C LEU A 73 -28.01 2.98 -1.46
N ARG A 74 -28.69 2.42 -0.45
CA ARG A 74 -28.09 1.47 0.51
C ARG A 74 -27.49 0.25 -0.19
N LEU A 75 -28.08 -0.19 -1.30
CA LEU A 75 -27.58 -1.30 -2.12
C LEU A 75 -26.28 -0.95 -2.85
N LEU A 76 -26.15 0.26 -3.40
CA LEU A 76 -24.93 0.69 -4.08
C LEU A 76 -23.76 0.79 -3.10
N HIS A 77 -24.02 1.30 -1.89
CA HIS A 77 -23.00 1.36 -0.85
C HIS A 77 -22.49 -0.04 -0.46
N MET A 78 -23.40 -1.02 -0.27
CA MET A 78 -23.02 -2.40 0.02
C MET A 78 -22.22 -3.04 -1.13
N PHE A 79 -22.59 -2.75 -2.38
CA PHE A 79 -21.83 -3.19 -3.56
C PHE A 79 -20.39 -2.63 -3.54
N PHE A 80 -20.21 -1.34 -3.24
CA PHE A 80 -18.86 -0.74 -3.16
C PHE A 80 -18.01 -1.37 -2.06
N VAL A 81 -18.59 -1.62 -0.87
CA VAL A 81 -17.90 -2.30 0.23
C VAL A 81 -17.46 -3.70 -0.20
N PHE A 82 -18.36 -4.46 -0.84
CA PHE A 82 -18.03 -5.79 -1.36
C PHE A 82 -16.88 -5.77 -2.38
N ILE A 83 -16.92 -4.86 -3.35
CA ILE A 83 -15.82 -4.71 -4.33
C ILE A 83 -14.51 -4.30 -3.64
N SER A 84 -14.58 -3.42 -2.64
CA SER A 84 -13.42 -3.03 -1.82
C SER A 84 -12.76 -4.26 -1.18
N SER A 85 -13.58 -5.12 -0.59
CA SER A 85 -13.13 -6.34 0.08
C SER A 85 -12.41 -7.28 -0.87
N LEU A 86 -12.99 -7.52 -2.04
CA LEU A 86 -12.36 -8.33 -3.09
C LEU A 86 -11.02 -7.72 -3.53
N CYS A 87 -10.94 -6.39 -3.69
CA CYS A 87 -9.69 -5.71 -4.01
C CYS A 87 -8.64 -5.94 -2.92
N GLY A 88 -9.03 -5.85 -1.64
CA GLY A 88 -8.15 -6.11 -0.49
C GLY A 88 -7.58 -7.53 -0.49
N ILE A 89 -8.43 -8.53 -0.73
CA ILE A 89 -8.01 -9.94 -0.83
C ILE A 89 -7.04 -10.13 -1.99
N VAL A 90 -7.37 -9.61 -3.18
CA VAL A 90 -6.51 -9.72 -4.35
C VAL A 90 -5.16 -9.05 -4.13
N VAL A 91 -5.13 -7.90 -3.45
CA VAL A 91 -3.87 -7.25 -3.06
C VAL A 91 -3.03 -8.18 -2.19
N LEU A 92 -3.60 -8.81 -1.17
CA LEU A 92 -2.86 -9.75 -0.31
C LEU A 92 -2.34 -10.96 -1.08
N CYS A 93 -3.16 -11.56 -1.95
CA CYS A 93 -2.77 -12.72 -2.76
C CYS A 93 -1.68 -12.37 -3.77
N ASN A 94 -1.78 -11.21 -4.44
CA ASN A 94 -0.86 -10.81 -5.50
C ASN A 94 0.42 -10.15 -4.98
N MET A 95 0.57 -9.92 -3.67
CA MET A 95 1.82 -9.37 -3.13
C MET A 95 3.04 -10.30 -3.30
N ALA A 96 2.83 -11.60 -3.53
CA ALA A 96 3.93 -12.52 -3.81
C ALA A 96 4.60 -12.25 -5.17
N THR A 97 3.86 -11.66 -6.11
CA THR A 97 4.33 -11.37 -7.49
C THR A 97 3.81 -10.01 -7.97
N PRO A 98 4.26 -8.88 -7.38
CA PRO A 98 3.79 -7.56 -7.77
C PRO A 98 4.31 -7.18 -9.17
N ALA A 99 3.47 -6.54 -9.98
CA ALA A 99 3.84 -6.07 -11.33
C ALA A 99 4.77 -4.83 -11.33
N LEU A 100 5.31 -4.44 -10.16
CA LEU A 100 6.22 -3.30 -10.03
C LEU A 100 7.61 -3.66 -10.59
N ARG A 101 8.12 -2.84 -11.50
CA ARG A 101 9.40 -3.09 -12.19
C ARG A 101 10.65 -2.59 -11.46
N LYS A 102 10.51 -1.83 -10.36
CA LYS A 102 11.63 -1.19 -9.65
C LYS A 102 11.69 -1.65 -8.20
N ASP A 103 12.78 -2.31 -7.81
CA ASP A 103 12.95 -2.93 -6.49
C ASP A 103 12.79 -1.94 -5.33
N ASN A 104 13.38 -0.75 -5.47
CA ASN A 104 13.24 0.34 -4.50
C ASN A 104 11.79 0.82 -4.31
N LEU A 105 10.94 0.65 -5.33
CA LEU A 105 9.52 0.97 -5.23
C LEU A 105 8.72 -0.21 -4.67
N ILE A 106 9.13 -1.46 -4.95
CA ILE A 106 8.46 -2.66 -4.42
C ILE A 106 8.47 -2.66 -2.91
N GLU A 107 9.61 -2.32 -2.28
CA GLU A 107 9.70 -2.32 -0.81
C GLU A 107 8.82 -1.22 -0.18
N ASP A 108 8.90 0.00 -0.71
CA ASP A 108 8.13 1.15 -0.21
C ASP A 108 6.62 0.96 -0.40
N TYR A 109 6.19 0.58 -1.61
CA TYR A 109 4.77 0.39 -1.92
C TYR A 109 4.22 -0.93 -1.40
N GLY A 110 5.03 -1.98 -1.26
CA GLY A 110 4.60 -3.26 -0.69
C GLY A 110 4.16 -3.11 0.76
N SER A 111 4.93 -2.36 1.57
CA SER A 111 4.55 -2.07 2.96
C SER A 111 3.22 -1.28 3.04
N PHE A 112 3.04 -0.31 2.16
CA PHE A 112 1.81 0.48 2.05
C PHE A 112 0.60 -0.35 1.59
N CYS A 113 0.75 -1.13 0.52
CA CYS A 113 -0.32 -1.99 -0.01
C CYS A 113 -0.73 -3.06 1.00
N ARG A 114 0.22 -3.64 1.74
CA ARG A 114 -0.09 -4.57 2.85
C ARG A 114 -0.90 -3.89 3.94
N GLY A 115 -0.49 -2.68 4.35
CA GLY A 115 -1.21 -1.91 5.37
C GLY A 115 -2.61 -1.50 4.89
N ALA A 116 -2.74 -1.09 3.63
CA ALA A 116 -4.02 -0.76 3.01
C ALA A 116 -4.96 -1.97 2.96
N ALA A 117 -4.47 -3.13 2.52
CA ALA A 117 -5.28 -4.35 2.48
C ALA A 117 -5.74 -4.79 3.87
N PHE A 118 -4.85 -4.73 4.87
CA PHE A 118 -5.23 -5.02 6.25
C PHE A 118 -6.31 -4.06 6.77
N LEU A 119 -6.16 -2.75 6.49
CA LEU A 119 -7.14 -1.74 6.89
C LEU A 119 -8.50 -1.98 6.25
N ILE A 120 -8.54 -2.37 4.96
CA ILE A 120 -9.79 -2.67 4.25
C ILE A 120 -10.49 -3.88 4.87
N LEU A 121 -9.76 -4.98 5.10
CA LEU A 121 -10.35 -6.17 5.74
C LEU A 121 -10.83 -5.89 7.16
N PHE A 122 -10.08 -5.10 7.93
CA PHE A 122 -10.49 -4.68 9.27
C PHE A 122 -11.77 -3.82 9.23
N PHE A 123 -11.86 -2.91 8.27
CA PHE A 123 -13.04 -2.09 8.05
C PHE A 123 -14.24 -2.98 7.67
N ASP A 124 -14.09 -3.90 6.72
CA ASP A 124 -15.16 -4.83 6.32
C ASP A 124 -15.63 -5.68 7.51
N LEU A 125 -14.71 -6.23 8.30
CA LEU A 125 -15.03 -6.98 9.51
C LEU A 125 -15.84 -6.14 10.50
N THR A 126 -15.46 -4.88 10.70
CA THR A 126 -16.19 -3.94 11.56
C THR A 126 -17.62 -3.74 11.05
N TRP A 127 -17.81 -3.61 9.74
CA TRP A 127 -19.13 -3.41 9.14
C TRP A 127 -20.00 -4.66 9.09
N ILE A 128 -19.43 -5.86 9.11
CA ILE A 128 -20.18 -7.11 9.32
C ILE A 128 -20.87 -7.06 10.69
N PHE A 129 -20.16 -6.68 11.76
CA PHE A 129 -20.76 -6.49 13.08
C PHE A 129 -21.79 -5.36 13.10
N ALA A 130 -21.57 -4.27 12.35
CA ALA A 130 -22.56 -3.21 12.21
C ALA A 130 -23.87 -3.73 11.60
N LEU A 131 -23.79 -4.57 10.56
CA LEU A 131 -24.96 -5.17 9.93
C LEU A 131 -25.71 -6.08 10.90
N LEU A 132 -25.00 -6.89 11.70
CA LEU A 132 -25.59 -7.69 12.77
C LEU A 132 -26.29 -6.83 13.85
N CYS A 133 -25.77 -5.62 14.15
CA CYS A 133 -26.44 -4.69 15.07
C CYS A 133 -27.75 -4.12 14.49
N TYR A 134 -27.77 -3.85 13.17
CA TYR A 134 -28.91 -3.21 12.50
C TYR A 134 -30.03 -4.19 12.17
N ILE A 135 -29.69 -5.44 11.85
CA ILE A 135 -30.68 -6.50 11.71
C ILE A 135 -31.01 -6.96 13.13
N ARG A 136 -31.95 -6.27 13.78
CA ARG A 136 -32.59 -6.78 15.00
C ARG A 136 -33.36 -8.04 14.63
N LEU A 137 -32.67 -9.17 14.59
CA LEU A 137 -33.30 -10.47 14.60
C LEU A 137 -33.96 -10.55 15.98
N ASP A 138 -35.26 -10.82 16.02
CA ASP A 138 -36.11 -10.85 17.23
C ASP A 138 -35.71 -11.97 18.24
N PHE A 139 -34.50 -12.50 18.10
CA PHE A 139 -33.89 -13.43 19.03
C PHE A 139 -33.34 -12.65 20.22
N ASN A 140 -33.41 -13.27 21.39
CA ASN A 140 -32.89 -12.78 22.67
C ASN A 140 -31.35 -12.80 22.68
N GLU A 141 -30.75 -12.27 21.61
CA GLU A 141 -29.34 -12.36 21.26
C GLU A 141 -28.55 -11.18 21.85
N PRO A 142 -27.25 -11.40 22.13
CA PRO A 142 -26.38 -10.38 22.69
C PRO A 142 -26.26 -9.18 21.75
N ASP A 143 -26.31 -7.98 22.32
CA ASP A 143 -26.11 -6.73 21.56
C ASP A 143 -24.66 -6.66 21.04
N PHE A 144 -24.50 -6.65 19.72
CA PHE A 144 -23.21 -6.52 19.05
C PHE A 144 -22.71 -5.06 19.00
N TYR A 145 -23.53 -4.09 19.42
CA TYR A 145 -23.21 -2.67 19.37
C TYR A 145 -21.90 -2.30 20.09
N PRO A 146 -21.59 -2.82 21.29
CA PRO A 146 -20.31 -2.54 21.95
C PRO A 146 -19.10 -3.03 21.14
N ILE A 147 -19.21 -4.20 20.50
CA ILE A 147 -18.13 -4.78 19.68
C ILE A 147 -17.91 -3.90 18.46
N PHE A 148 -18.97 -3.55 17.74
CA PHE A 148 -18.91 -2.63 16.61
C PHE A 148 -18.27 -1.29 17.01
N GLN A 149 -18.68 -0.71 18.14
CA GLN A 149 -18.14 0.56 18.62
C GLN A 149 -16.64 0.48 18.92
N VAL A 150 -16.17 -0.58 19.58
CA VAL A 150 -14.75 -0.79 19.88
C VAL A 150 -13.95 -0.96 18.60
N LEU A 151 -14.34 -1.87 17.71
CA LEU A 151 -13.65 -2.11 16.44
C LEU A 151 -13.57 -0.83 15.59
N ASN A 152 -14.70 -0.13 15.46
CA ASN A 152 -14.77 1.11 14.71
C ASN A 152 -13.86 2.21 15.30
N SER A 153 -13.81 2.33 16.63
CA SER A 153 -12.92 3.29 17.31
C SER A 153 -11.43 2.97 17.10
N CYS A 154 -11.08 1.69 16.96
CA CYS A 154 -9.71 1.24 16.70
C CYS A 154 -9.26 1.49 15.26
N THR A 155 -10.15 1.78 14.30
CA THR A 155 -9.82 2.00 12.89
C THR A 155 -8.69 3.02 12.70
N GLY A 156 -8.73 4.13 13.45
CA GLY A 156 -7.68 5.16 13.37
C GLY A 156 -6.32 4.68 13.88
N ILE A 157 -6.31 3.86 14.94
CA ILE A 157 -5.10 3.23 15.47
C ILE A 157 -4.52 2.27 14.45
N ILE A 158 -5.34 1.40 13.86
CA ILE A 158 -4.93 0.45 12.83
C ILE A 158 -4.35 1.18 11.61
N LEU A 159 -5.00 2.24 11.14
CA LEU A 159 -4.50 3.09 10.07
C LEU A 159 -3.11 3.64 10.41
N PHE A 160 -2.95 4.21 11.61
CA PHE A 160 -1.69 4.79 12.05
C PHE A 160 -0.57 3.76 12.18
N LEU A 161 -0.86 2.57 12.73
CA LEU A 161 0.15 1.52 12.92
C LEU A 161 0.60 0.89 11.59
N PHE A 162 -0.34 0.49 10.74
CA PHE A 162 -0.02 -0.30 9.55
C PHE A 162 0.37 0.55 8.34
N ILE A 163 -0.25 1.72 8.16
CA ILE A 163 0.06 2.62 7.04
C ILE A 163 1.06 3.70 7.46
N GLY A 164 0.94 4.23 8.68
CA GLY A 164 1.87 5.22 9.23
C GLY A 164 3.20 4.56 9.65
N LEU A 165 3.26 3.98 10.85
CA LEU A 165 4.50 3.40 11.39
C LEU A 165 5.04 2.22 10.55
N GLY A 166 4.17 1.46 9.89
CA GLY A 166 4.55 0.38 8.98
C GLY A 166 5.33 0.88 7.75
N SER A 167 5.17 2.15 7.36
CA SER A 167 5.87 2.72 6.21
C SER A 167 7.32 3.08 6.54
N ARG A 168 8.27 2.56 5.74
CA ARG A 168 9.69 2.94 5.83
C ARG A 168 9.90 4.44 5.61
N ARG A 169 9.16 5.04 4.68
CA ARG A 169 9.21 6.49 4.40
C ARG A 169 8.78 7.32 5.59
N PHE A 170 7.66 6.96 6.20
CA PHE A 170 7.15 7.66 7.38
C PHE A 170 8.16 7.63 8.53
N ARG A 171 8.74 6.45 8.81
CA ARG A 171 9.78 6.28 9.84
C ARG A 171 11.06 7.08 9.54
N MET A 172 11.50 7.13 8.29
CA MET A 172 12.67 7.95 7.88
C MET A 172 12.44 9.46 8.05
N VAL A 173 11.19 9.92 7.90
CA VAL A 173 10.81 11.32 8.14
C VAL A 173 10.84 11.62 9.63
N ILE A 174 10.21 10.77 10.45
CA ILE A 174 10.20 10.94 11.92
C ILE A 174 11.61 10.87 12.51
N ALA A 175 12.47 9.99 11.99
CA ALA A 175 13.87 9.89 12.43
C ALA A 175 14.76 11.08 11.98
N GLY A 176 14.21 12.07 11.26
CA GLY A 176 14.96 13.25 10.80
C GLY A 176 15.99 12.97 9.69
N GLN A 177 16.11 11.72 9.24
CA GLN A 177 17.11 11.27 8.26
C GLN A 177 16.85 11.78 6.84
N THR A 178 15.68 12.40 6.60
CA THR A 178 15.28 12.90 5.28
C THR A 178 16.16 14.07 4.83
N LYS A 179 16.57 14.96 5.74
CA LYS A 179 17.47 16.09 5.43
C LYS A 179 18.86 15.57 5.02
N LEU A 180 19.41 14.63 5.80
CA LEU A 180 20.70 14.00 5.53
C LEU A 180 20.70 13.27 4.17
N ARG A 181 19.66 12.49 3.86
CA ARG A 181 19.54 11.81 2.56
C ARG A 181 19.43 12.79 1.38
N ARG A 182 18.71 13.90 1.56
CA ARG A 182 18.58 14.95 0.53
C ARG A 182 19.90 15.66 0.27
N GLU A 183 20.67 15.95 1.31
CA GLU A 183 22.01 16.55 1.18
C GLU A 183 22.99 15.59 0.51
N MET A 184 23.01 14.31 0.88
CA MET A 184 23.83 13.31 0.19
C MET A 184 23.47 13.24 -1.30
N LEU A 185 22.18 13.19 -1.66
CA LEU A 185 21.76 13.16 -3.06
C LEU A 185 22.11 14.45 -3.82
N LYS A 186 21.99 15.62 -3.18
CA LYS A 186 22.42 16.90 -3.76
C LYS A 186 23.93 16.91 -4.00
N ASN A 187 24.72 16.38 -3.07
CA ASN A 187 26.17 16.26 -3.21
C ASN A 187 26.58 15.22 -4.27
N TYR A 188 25.79 14.18 -4.52
CA TYR A 188 26.01 13.26 -5.64
C TYR A 188 25.63 13.88 -6.99
N ALA A 189 24.54 14.65 -7.05
CA ALA A 189 24.05 15.25 -8.30
C ALA A 189 24.79 16.53 -8.71
N PHE A 190 25.28 17.30 -7.74
CA PHE A 190 25.98 18.58 -7.95
C PHE A 190 27.42 18.56 -7.45
N GLY A 191 27.91 17.43 -6.94
CA GLY A 191 29.29 17.28 -6.49
C GLY A 191 30.26 17.37 -7.66
N LYS A 192 31.11 18.39 -7.63
CA LYS A 192 32.36 18.47 -8.39
C LYS A 192 33.09 17.12 -8.32
N PRO A 193 33.73 16.64 -9.41
CA PRO A 193 34.60 15.49 -9.33
C PRO A 193 35.64 15.75 -8.23
N ARG A 194 35.70 14.86 -7.24
CA ARG A 194 36.74 14.86 -6.23
C ARG A 194 38.07 14.85 -6.97
N LYS A 195 38.86 15.92 -6.85
CA LYS A 195 40.24 15.91 -7.35
C LYS A 195 40.93 14.73 -6.70
N THR A 196 41.34 13.78 -7.54
CA THR A 196 42.25 12.69 -7.19
C THR A 196 43.58 13.28 -6.74
N GLN A 197 43.89 13.14 -5.45
CA GLN A 197 45.21 13.22 -4.79
C GLN A 197 44.91 12.75 -3.35
N ASP A 198 45.41 11.64 -2.80
CA ASP A 198 46.63 10.88 -3.07
C ASP A 198 46.40 9.36 -3.00
N LYS A 199 47.38 8.64 -3.55
CA LYS A 199 47.42 7.18 -3.66
C LYS A 199 47.54 6.52 -2.29
N GLU A 200 46.63 5.59 -2.00
CA GLU A 200 46.94 4.38 -1.26
C GLU A 200 46.01 3.26 -1.77
N PRO A 201 46.53 2.15 -2.33
CA PRO A 201 45.67 1.10 -2.86
C PRO A 201 45.11 0.28 -1.71
N LEU A 202 43.84 0.52 -1.36
CA LEU A 202 43.11 -0.41 -0.50
C LEU A 202 42.92 -1.72 -1.25
N SER A 203 43.65 -2.73 -0.80
CA SER A 203 43.56 -4.14 -1.14
C SER A 203 42.11 -4.64 -1.21
N SER A 204 41.80 -5.36 -2.28
CA SER A 204 40.63 -6.24 -2.39
C SER A 204 40.57 -7.21 -1.22
N PRO A 205 39.40 -7.50 -0.62
CA PRO A 205 39.27 -8.59 0.34
C PRO A 205 39.52 -9.90 -0.42
N HIS A 206 40.66 -10.52 -0.15
CA HIS A 206 40.96 -11.86 -0.64
C HIS A 206 40.35 -12.85 0.35
N ASP A 207 39.43 -13.68 -0.14
CA ASP A 207 38.93 -14.88 0.50
C ASP A 207 40.10 -15.74 1.04
N GLN A 208 40.29 -15.74 2.36
CA GLN A 208 41.08 -16.74 3.06
C GLN A 208 40.12 -17.81 3.57
N ASN A 209 39.90 -18.84 2.76
CA ASN A 209 39.59 -20.20 3.21
C ASN A 209 39.56 -21.15 2.01
N SER A 210 40.73 -21.55 1.52
CA SER A 210 40.91 -22.75 0.70
C SER A 210 42.34 -23.30 0.89
N PRO A 211 42.50 -24.59 1.22
CA PRO A 211 43.82 -25.20 1.46
C PRO A 211 44.60 -25.48 0.16
N PRO A 212 45.93 -25.69 0.23
CA PRO A 212 46.85 -25.51 -0.89
C PRO A 212 46.93 -26.73 -1.82
N GLU A 213 46.74 -26.51 -3.13
CA GLU A 213 47.07 -27.48 -4.18
C GLU A 213 48.56 -27.39 -4.59
N ARG A 214 49.17 -28.57 -4.79
CA ARG A 214 50.58 -28.81 -5.15
C ARG A 214 50.92 -28.38 -6.59
N PRO A 215 52.22 -28.15 -6.89
CA PRO A 215 52.67 -27.76 -8.23
C PRO A 215 52.82 -28.98 -9.17
N ARG A 216 52.47 -28.81 -10.45
CA ARG A 216 52.90 -29.74 -11.52
C ARG A 216 53.12 -29.03 -12.88
N SER A 217 54.39 -29.06 -13.29
CA SER A 217 55.02 -29.04 -14.64
C SER A 217 54.22 -28.63 -15.91
N THR A 218 54.86 -27.70 -16.64
CA THR A 218 54.81 -27.34 -18.08
C THR A 218 54.95 -28.53 -19.07
N PRO A 219 54.94 -28.34 -20.41
CA PRO A 219 53.86 -27.89 -21.32
C PRO A 219 53.64 -28.89 -22.48
N LEU A 220 52.59 -28.77 -23.30
CA LEU A 220 52.64 -29.37 -24.65
C LEU A 220 51.77 -28.64 -25.68
N ASP A 221 52.49 -28.24 -26.71
CA ASP A 221 52.14 -27.62 -27.98
C ASP A 221 51.38 -28.60 -28.89
N HIS A 222 50.33 -28.14 -29.56
CA HIS A 222 50.04 -28.60 -30.93
C HIS A 222 49.18 -27.64 -31.73
N ARG A 223 49.67 -27.43 -32.95
CA ARG A 223 49.25 -26.55 -34.06
C ARG A 223 47.93 -26.92 -34.77
N HIS A 224 47.43 -25.84 -35.40
CA HIS A 224 46.83 -25.67 -36.73
C HIS A 224 45.30 -25.79 -36.96
N PRO A 225 44.72 -24.90 -37.80
CA PRO A 225 43.29 -24.76 -38.09
C PRO A 225 42.91 -25.32 -39.48
N SER A 226 41.60 -25.50 -39.72
CA SER A 226 41.02 -25.63 -41.08
C SER A 226 39.52 -25.33 -41.02
N GLN A 227 39.08 -24.24 -41.64
CA GLN A 227 38.27 -24.19 -42.88
C GLN A 227 36.88 -24.83 -42.80
N GLY A 228 35.85 -24.13 -43.30
CA GLY A 228 34.53 -24.74 -43.47
C GLY A 228 33.39 -23.79 -43.82
N MET A 229 33.53 -23.10 -44.95
CA MET A 229 32.53 -22.30 -45.65
C MET A 229 31.28 -23.12 -46.05
N THR A 230 30.04 -22.66 -45.78
CA THR A 230 28.93 -22.73 -46.76
C THR A 230 27.71 -21.86 -46.39
N ARG A 231 27.32 -20.96 -47.32
CA ARG A 231 26.00 -20.31 -47.40
C ARG A 231 24.94 -21.30 -47.92
N ARG A 232 23.67 -21.13 -47.56
CA ARG A 232 22.55 -20.93 -48.52
C ARG A 232 21.21 -20.49 -47.84
N PRO A 233 20.27 -19.90 -48.60
CA PRO A 233 19.14 -19.10 -48.11
C PRO A 233 17.72 -19.69 -48.38
N LEU A 234 16.70 -18.95 -47.92
CA LEU A 234 15.32 -18.77 -48.44
C LEU A 234 14.34 -19.97 -48.46
N SER A 235 13.19 -19.83 -47.81
CA SER A 235 11.86 -19.88 -48.45
C SER A 235 10.73 -19.57 -47.45
N ALA A 236 9.67 -18.97 -48.00
CA ALA A 236 8.41 -18.54 -47.42
C ALA A 236 7.54 -19.66 -46.81
N ASN A 237 6.73 -19.28 -45.82
CA ASN A 237 5.26 -19.37 -45.83
C ASN A 237 4.69 -18.42 -44.78
#